data_AF-A0A942ABJ5-F1
#
_entry.id   AF-A0A942ABJ5-F1
#
_cell.length_a   1.000
_cell.length_b   1.000
_cell.length_c   1.000
_cell.angle_alpha   90.00
_cell.angle_beta   90.00
_cell.angle_gamma   90.00
#
_symmetry.space_group_name_H-M   'P 1'
#
loop_
_entity.id
_entity.type
_entity.pdbx_description
1 polymer ?
#
loop_
_entity_poly.entity_id
_entity_poly.type
_entity_poly.pdbx_seq_one_letter_code
_entity_poly.pdbx_strand_id
1 'polypeptide(L)'
;MKNFYDFYKLCKNPLYDDEVLKKVLKAYREMAKYNNSSDSFYRKIETIGAENKKNTPPPQKEKDLFWSALFNRWKRNILRGENISDKAYNGELRELVEALEKTQDISTYNEFIEIIRKYPIIDKYKMIRPESVDFEHREWNYVLSSNINGTRELDVNPNYRLYINSEASDTYQILAGFIGECSQEKIPYYLKFIEDPKDYQERADSIVIWADEKTLFKYYRILNQLQKRMPNVISRCSEPPILTMKINSWIGFGEEPNSIEQSYTSARSKILVESISNALRTWIIENSEKKVNINKLDFPVKQYIAARSVKDGFDSMKKEIKTRPKSILSYGVNDSDLNRDLYIEVLNDIIDDVIPAIKSDDDSIDYNKNGKNLRFYFRNSLNDVLDFVMNSDVDRKLFFEKIRENIKQNSKKYEIDEEKFIFNDGYLEQIKRNEDCERT
;
A
#
# COMPACT_ATOMS: atom_id res chain seq x y z
N MET A 1 -4.06 -12.98 -24.46
CA MET A 1 -3.03 -11.94 -24.20
C MET A 1 -1.73 -12.48 -24.74
N LYS A 2 -1.20 -11.87 -25.81
CA LYS A 2 -0.11 -12.46 -26.61
C LYS A 2 1.17 -11.63 -26.64
N ASN A 3 1.10 -10.34 -26.29
CA ASN A 3 2.26 -9.43 -26.19
C ASN A 3 1.97 -8.30 -25.18
N PHE A 4 3.00 -7.49 -24.89
CA PHE A 4 2.94 -6.38 -23.95
C PHE A 4 2.12 -5.20 -24.46
N TYR A 5 2.09 -4.97 -25.78
CA TYR A 5 1.29 -3.89 -26.37
C TYR A 5 -0.23 -4.11 -26.21
N ASP A 6 -0.72 -5.32 -26.46
CA ASP A 6 -2.10 -5.71 -26.20
C ASP A 6 -2.43 -5.63 -24.70
N PHE A 7 -1.48 -6.00 -23.85
CA PHE A 7 -1.62 -5.92 -22.41
C PHE A 7 -1.81 -4.47 -21.94
N TYR A 8 -0.97 -3.56 -22.41
CA TYR A 8 -1.09 -2.13 -22.16
C TYR A 8 -2.44 -1.57 -22.63
N LYS A 9 -2.89 -1.95 -23.82
CA LYS A 9 -4.18 -1.50 -24.37
C LYS A 9 -5.37 -1.95 -23.52
N LEU A 10 -5.34 -3.19 -23.04
CA LEU A 10 -6.39 -3.75 -22.19
C LEU A 10 -6.38 -3.17 -20.78
N CYS A 11 -5.25 -2.59 -20.35
CA CYS A 11 -5.15 -1.94 -19.05
C CYS A 11 -6.11 -0.76 -18.94
N LYS A 12 -6.96 -0.80 -17.93
CA LYS A 12 -7.80 0.32 -17.52
C LYS A 12 -7.20 0.92 -16.27
N ASN A 13 -7.12 2.24 -16.24
CA ASN A 13 -6.74 2.96 -15.04
C ASN A 13 -7.85 2.80 -13.98
N PRO A 14 -7.54 2.22 -12.81
CA PRO A 14 -8.53 1.90 -11.79
C PRO A 14 -9.23 3.15 -11.24
N LEU A 15 -8.64 4.33 -11.36
CA LEU A 15 -9.17 5.59 -10.83
C LEU A 15 -10.28 6.21 -11.70
N TYR A 16 -10.56 5.64 -12.88
CA TYR A 16 -11.77 5.98 -13.65
C TYR A 16 -13.01 5.24 -13.16
N ASP A 17 -12.87 4.28 -12.24
CA ASP A 17 -13.99 3.70 -11.52
C ASP A 17 -14.35 4.57 -10.31
N ASP A 18 -15.58 5.11 -10.31
CA ASP A 18 -16.09 5.95 -9.23
C ASP A 18 -16.13 5.21 -7.89
N GLU A 19 -16.38 3.89 -7.88
CA GLU A 19 -16.37 3.10 -6.65
C GLU A 19 -14.96 2.94 -6.08
N VAL A 20 -13.95 2.89 -6.97
CA VAL A 20 -12.55 2.92 -6.55
C VAL A 20 -12.22 4.26 -5.90
N LEU A 21 -12.57 5.37 -6.54
CA LEU A 21 -12.33 6.71 -5.98
C LEU A 21 -13.04 6.92 -4.65
N LYS A 22 -14.28 6.43 -4.48
CA LYS A 22 -14.98 6.48 -3.18
C LYS A 22 -14.20 5.79 -2.07
N LYS A 23 -13.67 4.59 -2.33
CA LYS A 23 -12.86 3.84 -1.35
C LYS A 23 -11.54 4.55 -1.04
N VAL A 24 -10.89 5.11 -2.06
CA VAL A 24 -9.67 5.92 -1.91
C VAL A 24 -9.93 7.17 -1.07
N LEU A 25 -11.03 7.89 -1.31
CA LEU A 25 -11.40 9.09 -0.55
C LEU A 25 -11.78 8.76 0.90
N LYS A 26 -12.41 7.61 1.14
CA LYS A 26 -12.62 7.09 2.49
C LYS A 26 -11.28 6.86 3.21
N ALA A 27 -10.31 6.24 2.55
CA ALA A 27 -8.96 6.06 3.09
C ALA A 27 -8.27 7.41 3.36
N TYR A 28 -8.40 8.38 2.46
CA TYR A 28 -7.87 9.74 2.64
C TYR A 28 -8.46 10.43 3.86
N ARG A 29 -9.77 10.32 4.06
CA ARG A 29 -10.45 10.85 5.26
C ARG A 29 -9.97 10.18 6.54
N GLU A 30 -9.72 8.86 6.50
CA GLU A 30 -9.23 8.13 7.67
C GLU A 30 -7.76 8.43 8.01
N MET A 31 -6.93 8.80 7.01
CA MET A 31 -5.55 9.30 7.20
C MET A 31 -5.51 10.42 8.26
N ALA A 32 -6.51 11.30 8.25
CA ALA A 32 -6.55 12.46 9.13
C ALA A 32 -6.60 12.13 10.63
N LYS A 33 -7.01 10.90 10.97
CA LYS A 33 -7.15 10.42 12.35
C LYS A 33 -5.85 9.87 12.94
N TYR A 34 -4.84 9.56 12.12
CA TYR A 34 -3.63 8.82 12.52
C TYR A 34 -2.35 9.55 12.11
N ASN A 35 -2.20 10.81 12.54
CA ASN A 35 -0.99 11.64 12.35
C ASN A 35 -0.75 12.21 10.94
N ASN A 36 -1.68 12.05 9.99
CA ASN A 36 -1.65 12.74 8.68
C ASN A 36 -0.40 12.48 7.83
N SER A 37 0.27 11.32 8.01
CA SER A 37 1.36 10.93 7.12
C SER A 37 0.82 10.23 5.88
N SER A 38 1.52 10.39 4.75
CA SER A 38 1.33 9.55 3.56
C SER A 38 1.38 8.05 3.90
N ASP A 39 2.12 7.68 4.95
CA ASP A 39 2.25 6.30 5.41
C ASP A 39 0.95 5.78 6.02
N SER A 40 0.19 6.63 6.73
CA SER A 40 -1.12 6.26 7.26
C SER A 40 -2.15 6.06 6.13
N PHE A 41 -2.07 6.87 5.06
CA PHE A 41 -2.90 6.67 3.86
C PHE A 41 -2.49 5.41 3.09
N TYR A 42 -1.20 5.21 2.86
CA TYR A 42 -0.63 4.01 2.25
C TYR A 42 -1.17 2.74 2.92
N ARG A 43 -1.08 2.67 4.26
CA ARG A 43 -1.58 1.52 5.03
C ARG A 43 -3.07 1.31 4.82
N LYS A 44 -3.85 2.39 4.80
CA LYS A 44 -5.29 2.30 4.52
C LYS A 44 -5.56 1.80 3.11
N ILE A 45 -4.81 2.24 2.11
CA ILE A 45 -4.92 1.73 0.75
C ILE A 45 -4.64 0.23 0.69
N GLU A 46 -3.60 -0.27 1.37
CA GLU A 46 -3.28 -1.70 1.40
C GLU A 46 -4.37 -2.56 2.03
N THR A 47 -5.14 -2.02 2.98
CA THR A 47 -6.25 -2.73 3.63
C THR A 47 -7.49 -2.88 2.73
N ILE A 48 -7.64 -2.06 1.69
CA ILE A 48 -8.85 -2.08 0.85
C ILE A 48 -8.88 -3.37 0.02
N GLY A 49 -9.91 -4.19 0.22
CA GLY A 49 -10.03 -5.53 -0.35
C GLY A 49 -9.65 -6.65 0.63
N ALA A 50 -9.23 -6.30 1.86
CA ALA A 50 -8.94 -7.27 2.92
C ALA A 50 -10.13 -7.52 3.86
N GLU A 51 -11.21 -6.74 3.78
CA GLU A 51 -12.26 -6.67 4.80
C GLU A 51 -13.00 -7.99 5.00
N ASN A 52 -13.11 -8.80 3.95
CA ASN A 52 -13.82 -10.08 3.96
C ASN A 52 -12.88 -11.29 4.06
N LYS A 53 -11.57 -11.07 4.21
CA LYS A 53 -10.61 -12.18 4.25
C LYS A 53 -10.68 -12.91 5.57
N LYS A 54 -10.58 -14.23 5.47
CA LYS A 54 -10.43 -15.09 6.63
C LYS A 54 -8.95 -15.23 6.98
N ASN A 55 -8.67 -15.09 8.27
CA ASN A 55 -7.39 -15.39 8.90
C ASN A 55 -7.34 -16.82 9.47
N THR A 56 -8.21 -17.72 8.99
CA THR A 56 -8.18 -19.12 9.41
C THR A 56 -6.81 -19.71 9.04
N PRO A 57 -6.05 -20.25 10.01
CA PRO A 57 -4.73 -20.78 9.73
C PRO A 57 -4.75 -21.85 8.64
N PRO A 58 -3.68 -21.96 7.84
CA PRO A 58 -3.53 -23.04 6.89
C PRO A 58 -3.57 -24.41 7.56
N PRO A 59 -4.16 -25.43 6.89
CA PRO A 59 -4.09 -26.80 7.38
C PRO A 59 -2.62 -27.19 7.61
N GLN A 60 -2.32 -27.77 8.78
CA GLN A 60 -0.95 -28.11 9.16
C GLN A 60 -0.26 -28.98 8.10
N LYS A 61 -1.00 -29.92 7.49
CA LYS A 61 -0.51 -30.76 6.40
C LYS A 61 0.01 -29.94 5.20
N GLU A 62 -0.68 -28.89 4.79
CA GLU A 62 -0.24 -28.05 3.66
C GLU A 62 0.98 -27.22 4.03
N LYS A 63 1.05 -26.74 5.27
CA LYS A 63 2.24 -26.08 5.81
C LYS A 63 3.44 -27.04 5.82
N ASP A 64 3.27 -28.24 6.35
CA ASP A 64 4.30 -29.27 6.43
C ASP A 64 4.82 -29.67 5.04
N LEU A 65 3.92 -29.90 4.08
CA LEU A 65 4.27 -30.22 2.70
C LEU A 65 5.07 -29.10 2.03
N PHE A 66 4.65 -27.85 2.20
CA PHE A 66 5.33 -26.71 1.61
C PHE A 66 6.75 -26.54 2.16
N TRP A 67 6.90 -26.49 3.49
CA TRP A 67 8.19 -26.22 4.12
C TRP A 67 9.17 -27.38 3.96
N SER A 68 8.69 -28.63 4.05
CA SER A 68 9.54 -29.80 3.81
C SER A 68 10.02 -29.89 2.36
N ALA A 69 9.15 -29.62 1.39
CA ALA A 69 9.53 -29.62 -0.02
C ALA A 69 10.61 -28.57 -0.32
N LEU A 70 10.46 -27.35 0.20
CA LEU A 70 11.43 -26.28 0.02
C LEU A 70 12.76 -26.59 0.71
N PHE A 71 12.74 -26.95 2.00
CA PHE A 71 13.96 -27.21 2.76
C PHE A 71 14.75 -28.38 2.18
N ASN A 72 14.10 -29.51 1.92
CA ASN A 72 14.78 -30.71 1.43
C ASN A 72 15.38 -30.47 0.04
N ARG A 73 14.69 -29.71 -0.82
CA ARG A 73 15.24 -29.33 -2.13
C ARG A 73 16.44 -28.42 -1.98
N TRP A 74 16.33 -27.38 -1.16
CA TRP A 74 17.42 -26.45 -0.89
C TRP A 74 18.65 -27.18 -0.34
N LYS A 75 18.47 -27.98 0.72
CA LYS A 75 19.53 -28.82 1.29
C LYS A 75 20.23 -29.66 0.22
N ARG A 76 19.48 -30.39 -0.61
CA ARG A 76 20.07 -31.21 -1.69
C ARG A 76 20.85 -30.38 -2.70
N ASN A 77 20.36 -29.19 -3.05
CA ASN A 77 21.07 -28.30 -3.97
C ASN A 77 22.37 -27.77 -3.36
N ILE A 78 22.36 -27.35 -2.09
CA ILE A 78 23.58 -26.93 -1.37
C ILE A 78 24.60 -28.07 -1.30
N LEU A 79 24.16 -29.27 -0.90
CA LEU A 79 25.05 -30.43 -0.74
C LEU A 79 25.63 -30.93 -2.07
N ARG A 80 24.95 -30.71 -3.20
CA ARG A 80 25.51 -31.01 -4.54
C ARG A 80 26.61 -30.01 -4.93
N GLY A 81 26.54 -28.78 -4.44
CA GLY A 81 27.58 -27.76 -4.65
C GLY A 81 27.72 -27.23 -6.08
N GLU A 82 26.84 -27.60 -7.01
CA GLU A 82 26.95 -27.18 -8.41
C GLU A 82 26.75 -25.68 -8.56
N ASN A 83 27.78 -24.96 -9.03
CA ASN A 83 27.75 -23.52 -9.31
C ASN A 83 27.45 -22.62 -8.09
N ILE A 84 27.75 -23.07 -6.87
CA ILE A 84 27.55 -22.27 -5.65
C ILE A 84 28.84 -21.50 -5.33
N SER A 85 28.74 -20.17 -5.29
CA SER A 85 29.86 -19.31 -4.91
C SER A 85 29.94 -19.15 -3.40
N ASP A 86 31.09 -19.48 -2.80
CA ASP A 86 31.35 -19.26 -1.36
C ASP A 86 31.23 -17.78 -0.95
N LYS A 87 31.49 -16.86 -1.90
CA LYS A 87 31.28 -15.42 -1.69
C LYS A 87 29.82 -15.08 -1.36
N ALA A 88 28.86 -15.80 -1.93
CA ALA A 88 27.44 -15.60 -1.64
C ALA A 88 27.05 -15.97 -0.19
N TYR A 89 27.94 -16.72 0.48
CA TYR A 89 27.82 -17.18 1.86
C TYR A 89 28.88 -16.56 2.77
N ASN A 90 29.47 -15.43 2.38
CA ASN A 90 30.47 -14.71 3.16
C ASN A 90 31.67 -15.58 3.61
N GLY A 91 32.03 -16.61 2.84
CA GLY A 91 33.12 -17.54 3.21
C GLY A 91 32.70 -18.69 4.15
N GLU A 92 31.41 -18.80 4.49
CA GLU A 92 30.87 -19.78 5.44
C GLU A 92 30.16 -20.96 4.77
N LEU A 93 30.31 -21.14 3.44
CA LEU A 93 29.63 -22.23 2.72
C LEU A 93 30.01 -23.60 3.28
N ARG A 94 31.28 -23.78 3.66
CA ARG A 94 31.78 -25.05 4.22
C ARG A 94 31.09 -25.40 5.54
N GLU A 95 30.94 -24.42 6.43
CA GLU A 95 30.25 -24.60 7.71
C GLU A 95 28.77 -24.94 7.50
N LEU A 96 28.12 -24.26 6.54
CA LEU A 96 26.74 -24.57 6.16
C LEU A 96 26.60 -26.00 5.65
N VAL A 97 27.49 -26.45 4.75
CA VAL A 97 27.50 -27.83 4.23
C VAL A 97 27.68 -28.83 5.36
N GLU A 98 28.68 -28.65 6.23
CA GLU A 98 28.93 -29.53 7.39
C GLU A 98 27.73 -29.59 8.35
N ALA A 99 27.00 -28.49 8.54
CA ALA A 99 25.78 -28.47 9.33
C ALA A 99 24.64 -29.23 8.65
N LEU A 100 24.45 -29.04 7.34
CA LEU A 100 23.41 -29.71 6.56
C LEU A 100 23.62 -31.22 6.46
N GLU A 101 24.86 -31.70 6.34
CA GLU A 101 25.19 -33.14 6.34
C GLU A 101 24.79 -33.83 7.65
N LYS A 102 24.78 -33.09 8.78
CA LYS A 102 24.37 -33.59 10.10
C LYS A 102 22.85 -33.59 10.30
N THR A 103 22.08 -33.09 9.34
CA THR A 103 20.62 -33.05 9.41
C THR A 103 20.00 -34.12 8.52
N GLN A 104 18.86 -34.68 8.95
CA GLN A 104 18.02 -35.52 8.10
C GLN A 104 17.12 -34.68 7.19
N ASP A 105 16.52 -35.29 6.17
CA ASP A 105 15.43 -34.65 5.44
C ASP A 105 14.22 -34.54 6.37
N ILE A 106 13.46 -33.45 6.25
CA ILE A 106 12.31 -33.18 7.11
C ILE A 106 11.00 -33.55 6.41
N SER A 107 9.96 -33.76 7.21
CA SER A 107 8.59 -34.00 6.75
C SER A 107 7.59 -32.97 7.27
N THR A 108 7.97 -32.21 8.29
CA THR A 108 7.10 -31.23 8.97
C THR A 108 7.77 -29.88 9.14
N TYR A 109 6.95 -28.84 9.35
CA TYR A 109 7.44 -27.51 9.71
C TYR A 109 8.10 -27.48 11.10
N ASN A 110 7.63 -28.29 12.05
CA ASN A 110 8.24 -28.33 13.39
C ASN A 110 9.69 -28.84 13.33
N GLU A 111 9.96 -29.87 12.51
CA GLU A 111 11.33 -30.35 12.28
C GLU A 111 12.22 -29.25 11.66
N PHE A 112 11.68 -28.44 10.74
CA PHE A 112 12.40 -27.28 10.20
C PHE A 112 12.78 -26.30 11.32
N ILE A 113 11.83 -25.94 12.20
CA ILE A 113 12.06 -25.04 13.32
C ILE A 113 13.11 -25.60 14.30
N GLU A 114 13.08 -26.90 14.57
CA GLU A 114 14.08 -27.57 15.41
C GLU A 114 15.49 -27.51 14.79
N ILE A 115 15.60 -27.73 13.47
CA ILE A 115 16.88 -27.65 12.76
C ILE A 115 17.47 -26.24 12.83
N ILE A 116 16.70 -25.20 12.50
CA ILE A 116 17.24 -23.83 12.48
C ILE A 116 17.62 -23.33 13.89
N ARG A 117 16.92 -23.80 14.94
CA ARG A 117 17.29 -23.53 16.34
C ARG A 117 18.59 -24.23 16.74
N LYS A 118 18.78 -25.47 16.28
CA LYS A 118 19.97 -26.27 16.60
C LYS A 118 21.21 -25.82 15.81
N TYR A 119 21.03 -25.35 14.58
CA TYR A 119 22.11 -24.96 13.68
C TYR A 119 21.92 -23.50 13.19
N PRO A 120 22.44 -22.50 13.92
CA PRO A 120 22.28 -21.08 13.56
C PRO A 120 22.77 -20.73 12.15
N ILE A 121 23.78 -21.43 11.63
CA ILE A 121 24.27 -21.25 10.25
C ILE A 121 23.21 -21.61 9.20
N ILE A 122 22.34 -22.60 9.49
CA ILE A 122 21.21 -22.95 8.64
C ILE A 122 20.16 -21.84 8.70
N ASP A 123 19.86 -21.30 9.89
CA ASP A 123 18.91 -20.19 10.04
C ASP A 123 19.34 -18.95 9.26
N LYS A 124 20.63 -18.60 9.35
CA LYS A 124 21.25 -17.47 8.64
C LYS A 124 21.09 -17.55 7.12
N TYR A 125 21.22 -18.76 6.56
CA TYR A 125 21.27 -18.97 5.11
C TYR A 125 20.06 -19.68 4.51
N LYS A 126 19.03 -19.96 5.31
CA LYS A 126 17.83 -20.71 4.91
C LYS A 126 17.20 -20.19 3.62
N MET A 127 16.46 -21.07 2.96
CA MET A 127 15.87 -20.87 1.64
C MET A 127 14.87 -19.71 1.54
N ILE A 128 14.29 -19.32 2.67
CA ILE A 128 13.38 -18.18 2.77
C ILE A 128 14.10 -17.05 3.50
N ARG A 129 14.13 -15.86 2.90
CA ARG A 129 14.63 -14.68 3.60
C ARG A 129 13.47 -14.04 4.34
N PRO A 130 13.42 -14.07 5.68
CA PRO A 130 12.58 -13.15 6.41
C PRO A 130 13.21 -11.78 6.25
N GLU A 131 12.51 -10.87 5.59
CA GLU A 131 12.88 -9.46 5.63
C GLU A 131 11.78 -8.72 6.38
N SER A 132 12.17 -8.07 7.48
CA SER A 132 11.35 -7.04 8.11
C SER A 132 11.42 -5.80 7.23
N VAL A 133 10.51 -5.67 6.27
CA VAL A 133 10.52 -4.52 5.35
C VAL A 133 9.74 -3.33 5.90
N ASP A 134 8.95 -3.52 6.96
CA ASP A 134 8.07 -2.47 7.47
C ASP A 134 8.40 -2.05 8.90
N PHE A 135 8.11 -0.77 9.20
CA PHE A 135 8.29 -0.04 10.47
C PHE A 135 7.65 -0.72 11.72
N GLU A 136 7.08 -1.92 11.58
CA GLU A 136 6.38 -2.69 12.62
C GLU A 136 6.88 -4.14 12.79
N HIS A 137 8.03 -4.52 12.22
CA HIS A 137 8.56 -5.88 12.33
C HIS A 137 7.64 -6.97 11.75
N ARG A 138 6.84 -6.65 10.73
CA ARG A 138 6.04 -7.66 10.01
C ARG A 138 6.96 -8.50 9.13
N GLU A 139 6.92 -9.82 9.32
CA GLU A 139 7.80 -10.75 8.62
C GLU A 139 7.18 -11.15 7.27
N TRP A 140 7.69 -10.57 6.20
CA TRP A 140 7.47 -11.09 4.86
C TRP A 140 8.42 -12.26 4.61
N ASN A 141 7.88 -13.34 4.07
CA ASN A 141 8.68 -14.49 3.66
C ASN A 141 8.97 -14.42 2.15
N TYR A 142 10.24 -14.20 1.80
CA TYR A 142 10.68 -14.12 0.40
C TYR A 142 11.22 -15.46 -0.08
N VAL A 143 10.72 -15.91 -1.23
CA VAL A 143 11.13 -17.17 -1.88
C VAL A 143 11.66 -16.87 -3.27
N LEU A 144 12.92 -17.24 -3.49
CA LEU A 144 13.61 -17.12 -4.78
C LEU A 144 14.08 -18.50 -5.24
N SER A 145 13.91 -18.81 -6.52
CA SER A 145 14.49 -20.04 -7.10
C SER A 145 16.00 -20.10 -6.93
N SER A 146 16.70 -18.98 -7.07
CA SER A 146 18.14 -18.87 -6.84
C SER A 146 18.55 -19.17 -5.40
N ASN A 147 17.77 -18.74 -4.40
CA ASN A 147 18.02 -19.09 -2.99
C ASN A 147 17.83 -20.60 -2.78
N ILE A 148 16.79 -21.19 -3.36
CA ILE A 148 16.55 -22.65 -3.30
C ILE A 148 17.65 -23.43 -4.03
N ASN A 149 18.24 -22.86 -5.08
CA ASN A 149 19.37 -23.45 -5.79
C ASN A 149 20.73 -23.12 -5.17
N GLY A 150 20.76 -22.28 -4.13
CA GLY A 150 21.98 -21.91 -3.41
C GLY A 150 22.82 -20.79 -4.04
N THR A 151 22.45 -20.24 -5.19
CA THR A 151 23.25 -19.19 -5.86
C THR A 151 23.06 -17.82 -5.22
N ARG A 152 21.90 -17.57 -4.59
CA ARG A 152 21.55 -16.34 -3.85
C ARG A 152 21.55 -15.03 -4.68
N GLU A 153 21.70 -15.11 -5.99
CA GLU A 153 21.59 -14.00 -6.94
C GLU A 153 20.13 -13.74 -7.34
N LEU A 154 19.78 -12.54 -7.80
CA LEU A 154 18.45 -12.30 -8.38
C LEU A 154 18.39 -12.90 -9.79
N ASP A 155 17.55 -13.91 -9.98
CA ASP A 155 17.34 -14.60 -11.26
C ASP A 155 16.06 -14.15 -11.99
N VAL A 156 15.32 -13.22 -11.38
CA VAL A 156 14.19 -12.50 -11.97
C VAL A 156 14.38 -11.02 -11.67
N ASN A 157 14.39 -10.19 -12.71
CA ASN A 157 14.38 -8.74 -12.53
C ASN A 157 12.97 -8.30 -12.08
N PRO A 158 12.82 -7.58 -10.95
CA PRO A 158 11.51 -7.25 -10.41
C PRO A 158 10.85 -6.07 -11.12
N ASN A 159 10.72 -6.11 -12.45
CA ASN A 159 10.13 -5.02 -13.24
C ASN A 159 8.60 -4.95 -13.09
N TYR A 160 7.97 -6.09 -12.81
CA TYR A 160 6.52 -6.23 -12.72
C TYR A 160 6.12 -6.99 -11.46
N ARG A 161 4.88 -6.78 -11.01
CA ARG A 161 4.25 -7.50 -9.90
C ARG A 161 2.93 -8.11 -10.33
N LEU A 162 2.73 -9.38 -9.95
CA LEU A 162 1.44 -10.03 -9.91
C LEU A 162 0.99 -10.15 -8.46
N TYR A 163 -0.21 -9.67 -8.17
CA TYR A 163 -0.79 -9.64 -6.84
C TYR A 163 -1.88 -10.69 -6.72
N ILE A 164 -1.84 -11.48 -5.64
CA ILE A 164 -2.87 -12.46 -5.31
C ILE A 164 -3.33 -12.22 -3.88
N ASN A 165 -4.64 -12.07 -3.72
CA ASN A 165 -5.27 -11.80 -2.44
C ASN A 165 -5.90 -13.09 -1.85
N SER A 166 -5.07 -14.02 -1.36
CA SER A 166 -5.51 -15.31 -0.83
C SER A 166 -6.07 -15.26 0.59
N GLU A 167 -6.91 -16.23 0.96
CA GLU A 167 -7.18 -16.55 2.37
C GLU A 167 -5.96 -17.24 2.99
N ALA A 168 -5.75 -17.05 4.30
CA ALA A 168 -4.64 -17.68 5.03
C ALA A 168 -4.65 -19.21 4.91
N SER A 169 -5.83 -19.80 4.81
CA SER A 169 -6.00 -21.25 4.68
C SER A 169 -5.48 -21.84 3.37
N ASP A 170 -5.32 -20.99 2.35
CA ASP A 170 -5.10 -21.39 0.95
C ASP A 170 -3.71 -21.06 0.43
N THR A 171 -2.99 -20.15 1.11
CA THR A 171 -1.70 -19.62 0.65
C THR A 171 -0.69 -20.71 0.31
N TYR A 172 -0.48 -21.72 1.16
CA TYR A 172 0.50 -22.76 0.89
C TYR A 172 0.16 -23.63 -0.32
N GLN A 173 -1.12 -23.91 -0.57
CA GLN A 173 -1.54 -24.66 -1.77
C GLN A 173 -1.28 -23.86 -3.06
N ILE A 174 -1.57 -22.55 -3.03
CA ILE A 174 -1.31 -21.65 -4.16
C ILE A 174 0.20 -21.57 -4.44
N LEU A 175 1.00 -21.35 -3.40
CA LEU A 175 2.46 -21.24 -3.51
C LEU A 175 3.09 -22.55 -3.99
N ALA A 176 2.72 -23.69 -3.39
CA ALA A 176 3.22 -24.99 -3.78
C ALA A 176 2.86 -25.33 -5.24
N GLY A 177 1.63 -25.02 -5.65
CA GLY A 177 1.19 -25.20 -7.03
C GLY A 177 1.97 -24.33 -8.02
N PHE A 178 2.18 -23.05 -7.70
CA PHE A 178 2.94 -22.13 -8.55
C PHE A 178 4.41 -22.53 -8.66
N ILE A 179 5.08 -22.73 -7.53
CA ILE A 179 6.48 -23.14 -7.47
C ILE A 179 6.69 -24.50 -8.14
N GLY A 180 5.76 -25.43 -7.97
CA GLY A 180 5.78 -26.74 -8.60
C GLY A 180 5.84 -26.65 -10.12
N GLU A 181 4.92 -25.88 -10.74
CA GLU A 181 4.92 -25.67 -12.20
C GLU A 181 6.17 -24.96 -12.69
N CYS A 182 6.57 -23.87 -12.03
CA CYS A 182 7.79 -23.15 -12.41
C CYS A 182 9.00 -24.09 -12.37
N SER A 183 9.06 -24.98 -11.38
CA SER A 183 10.16 -25.93 -11.23
C SER A 183 10.17 -27.02 -12.31
N GLN A 184 9.00 -27.54 -12.68
CA GLN A 184 8.87 -28.54 -13.76
C GLN A 184 9.28 -27.94 -15.11
N GLU A 185 8.92 -26.69 -15.34
CA GLU A 185 9.22 -25.97 -16.58
C GLU A 185 10.57 -25.24 -16.57
N LYS A 186 11.33 -25.34 -15.47
CA LYS A 186 12.63 -24.65 -15.27
C LYS A 186 12.54 -23.13 -15.46
N ILE A 187 11.43 -22.53 -15.00
CA ILE A 187 11.21 -21.10 -14.98
C ILE A 187 11.69 -20.59 -13.61
N PRO A 188 12.56 -19.56 -13.55
CA PRO A 188 12.92 -18.93 -12.28
C PRO A 188 11.68 -18.30 -11.62
N TYR A 189 11.74 -17.94 -10.35
CA TYR A 189 10.67 -17.25 -9.65
C TYR A 189 11.20 -16.43 -8.48
N TYR A 190 10.55 -15.30 -8.26
CA TYR A 190 10.76 -14.44 -7.11
C TYR A 190 9.40 -14.03 -6.56
N LEU A 191 9.11 -14.35 -5.30
CA LEU A 191 7.85 -14.00 -4.66
C LEU A 191 8.00 -13.72 -3.17
N LYS A 192 7.00 -13.05 -2.60
CA LYS A 192 6.82 -12.93 -1.15
C LYS A 192 5.39 -13.29 -0.76
N PHE A 193 5.23 -13.72 0.50
CA PHE A 193 3.92 -14.01 1.06
C PHE A 193 3.85 -13.71 2.56
N ILE A 194 2.62 -13.52 3.04
CA ILE A 194 2.30 -13.38 4.46
C ILE A 194 2.23 -14.77 5.11
N GLU A 195 3.00 -15.00 6.19
CA GLU A 195 2.89 -16.25 6.96
C GLU A 195 1.93 -16.15 8.14
N ASP A 196 1.97 -15.07 8.94
CA ASP A 196 1.11 -14.93 10.12
C ASP A 196 -0.35 -14.73 9.67
N PRO A 197 -1.27 -15.64 10.02
CA PRO A 197 -2.68 -15.48 9.66
C PRO A 197 -3.29 -14.15 10.14
N LYS A 198 -2.81 -13.56 11.25
CA LYS A 198 -3.33 -12.30 11.79
C LYS A 198 -3.17 -11.13 10.82
N ASP A 199 -2.11 -11.15 10.01
CA ASP A 199 -1.81 -10.06 9.07
C ASP A 199 -2.70 -10.10 7.81
N TYR A 200 -3.43 -11.20 7.56
CA TYR A 200 -4.24 -11.35 6.34
C TYR A 200 -5.41 -10.39 6.25
N GLN A 201 -5.96 -9.96 7.38
CA GLN A 201 -7.08 -9.00 7.43
C GLN A 201 -6.61 -7.55 7.30
N GLU A 202 -5.29 -7.33 7.36
CA GLU A 202 -4.72 -5.99 7.30
C GLU A 202 -4.21 -5.62 5.91
N ARG A 203 -4.13 -6.57 4.96
CA ARG A 203 -3.70 -6.28 3.59
C ARG A 203 -4.37 -7.12 2.50
N ALA A 204 -4.50 -6.52 1.32
CA ALA A 204 -5.03 -7.14 0.10
C ALA A 204 -3.95 -7.80 -0.79
N ASP A 205 -2.68 -7.81 -0.38
CA ASP A 205 -1.53 -8.32 -1.15
C ASP A 205 -0.85 -9.54 -0.50
N SER A 206 -1.65 -10.55 -0.10
CA SER A 206 -1.15 -11.74 0.61
C SER A 206 0.01 -12.46 -0.06
N ILE A 207 0.02 -12.50 -1.39
CA ILE A 207 1.11 -13.05 -2.19
C ILE A 207 1.44 -12.03 -3.29
N VAL A 208 2.73 -11.72 -3.44
CA VAL A 208 3.26 -10.88 -4.52
C VAL A 208 4.32 -11.66 -5.28
N ILE A 209 4.15 -11.79 -6.59
CA ILE A 209 5.08 -12.49 -7.47
C ILE A 209 5.72 -11.45 -8.39
N TRP A 210 7.04 -11.32 -8.32
CA TRP A 210 7.78 -10.46 -9.23
C TRP A 210 8.03 -11.15 -10.56
N ALA A 211 7.99 -10.36 -11.63
CA ALA A 211 8.19 -10.80 -12.99
C ALA A 211 8.97 -9.76 -13.81
N ASP A 212 9.47 -10.23 -14.94
CA ASP A 212 10.11 -9.45 -16.00
C ASP A 212 9.47 -9.79 -17.35
N GLU A 213 10.03 -9.26 -18.43
CA GLU A 213 9.56 -9.46 -19.79
C GLU A 213 9.57 -10.94 -20.21
N LYS A 214 10.48 -11.73 -19.64
CA LYS A 214 10.68 -13.16 -19.96
C LYS A 214 9.74 -14.08 -19.19
N THR A 215 9.18 -13.61 -18.07
CA THR A 215 8.47 -14.45 -17.10
C THR A 215 6.99 -14.08 -16.93
N LEU A 216 6.58 -12.81 -17.15
CA LEU A 216 5.22 -12.34 -16.87
C LEU A 216 4.12 -13.23 -17.50
N PHE A 217 4.18 -13.45 -18.81
CA PHE A 217 3.16 -14.24 -19.50
C PHE A 217 3.24 -15.74 -19.17
N LYS A 218 4.42 -16.24 -18.80
CA LYS A 218 4.58 -17.63 -18.34
C LYS A 218 3.91 -17.82 -16.98
N TYR A 219 4.14 -16.91 -16.04
CA TYR A 219 3.47 -16.96 -14.74
C TYR A 219 1.96 -16.79 -14.88
N TYR A 220 1.49 -15.87 -15.73
CA TYR A 220 0.06 -15.73 -15.98
C TYR A 220 -0.56 -17.04 -16.50
N ARG A 221 0.10 -17.75 -17.43
CA ARG A 221 -0.35 -19.06 -17.88
C ARG A 221 -0.40 -20.08 -16.74
N ILE A 222 0.66 -20.16 -15.93
CA ILE A 222 0.73 -21.07 -14.78
C ILE A 222 -0.41 -20.79 -13.79
N LEU A 223 -0.65 -19.53 -13.44
CA LEU A 223 -1.73 -19.12 -12.55
C LEU A 223 -3.11 -19.50 -13.10
N ASN A 224 -3.36 -19.35 -14.40
CA ASN A 224 -4.60 -19.80 -15.02
C ASN A 224 -4.75 -21.34 -15.04
N GLN A 225 -3.64 -22.08 -15.18
CA GLN A 225 -3.66 -23.54 -15.06
C GLN A 225 -3.95 -23.97 -13.62
N LEU A 226 -3.43 -23.25 -12.62
CA LEU A 226 -3.77 -23.48 -11.21
C LEU A 226 -5.25 -23.25 -10.94
N GLN A 227 -5.86 -22.20 -11.49
CA GLN A 227 -7.31 -21.97 -11.38
C GLN A 227 -8.13 -23.15 -11.91
N LYS A 228 -7.70 -23.80 -13.00
CA LYS A 228 -8.39 -24.97 -13.54
C LYS A 228 -8.23 -26.22 -12.66
N ARG A 229 -7.06 -26.39 -12.02
CA ARG A 229 -6.75 -27.57 -11.20
C ARG A 229 -7.26 -27.47 -9.76
N MET A 230 -7.27 -26.26 -9.20
CA MET A 230 -7.67 -26.00 -7.82
C MET A 230 -8.76 -24.91 -7.78
N PRO A 231 -9.90 -25.09 -8.49
CA PRO A 231 -10.91 -24.05 -8.62
C PRO A 231 -11.48 -23.62 -7.26
N ASN A 232 -11.64 -24.54 -6.32
CA ASN A 232 -12.15 -24.26 -4.98
C ASN A 232 -11.21 -23.37 -4.14
N VAL A 233 -9.90 -23.50 -4.34
CA VAL A 233 -8.88 -22.69 -3.66
C VAL A 233 -8.87 -21.29 -4.27
N ILE A 234 -8.80 -21.21 -5.60
CA ILE A 234 -8.73 -19.92 -6.32
C ILE A 234 -10.03 -19.13 -6.22
N SER A 235 -11.20 -19.79 -6.15
CA SER A 235 -12.49 -19.09 -5.98
C SER A 235 -12.62 -18.36 -4.65
N ARG A 236 -11.79 -18.67 -3.66
CA ARG A 236 -11.74 -17.97 -2.36
C ARG A 236 -10.74 -16.81 -2.33
N CYS A 237 -9.94 -16.63 -3.38
CA CYS A 237 -9.15 -15.41 -3.51
C CYS A 237 -10.09 -14.21 -3.62
N SER A 238 -9.84 -13.20 -2.80
CA SER A 238 -10.50 -11.91 -2.85
C SER A 238 -10.00 -11.10 -4.06
N GLU A 239 -10.63 -9.95 -4.30
CA GLU A 239 -10.15 -9.02 -5.32
C GLU A 239 -8.71 -8.55 -5.01
N PRO A 240 -7.85 -8.35 -6.03
CA PRO A 240 -6.51 -7.80 -5.85
C PRO A 240 -6.51 -6.39 -5.24
N PRO A 241 -5.34 -5.87 -4.81
CA PRO A 241 -5.23 -4.52 -4.26
C PRO A 241 -5.82 -3.46 -5.18
N ILE A 242 -6.51 -2.48 -4.59
CA ILE A 242 -7.40 -1.57 -5.31
C ILE A 242 -6.72 -0.70 -6.39
N LEU A 243 -5.43 -0.40 -6.24
CA LEU A 243 -4.65 0.42 -7.17
C LEU A 243 -3.94 -0.39 -8.26
N THR A 244 -4.26 -1.68 -8.40
CA THR A 244 -3.68 -2.55 -9.42
C THR A 244 -4.59 -2.64 -10.64
N MET A 245 -4.01 -2.95 -11.81
CA MET A 245 -4.81 -3.41 -12.93
C MET A 245 -5.36 -4.78 -12.59
N LYS A 246 -6.69 -4.93 -12.62
CA LYS A 246 -7.32 -6.24 -12.49
C LYS A 246 -7.18 -7.01 -13.81
N ILE A 247 -6.28 -8.00 -13.86
CA ILE A 247 -6.18 -8.90 -15.02
C ILE A 247 -7.44 -9.77 -15.08
N ASN A 248 -7.88 -10.26 -13.93
CA ASN A 248 -9.14 -10.98 -13.72
C ASN A 248 -9.63 -10.74 -12.28
N SER A 249 -10.57 -11.56 -11.79
CA SER A 249 -11.16 -11.38 -10.46
C SER A 249 -10.20 -11.59 -9.29
N TRP A 250 -9.03 -12.23 -9.50
CA TRP A 250 -8.13 -12.65 -8.40
C TRP A 250 -6.64 -12.35 -8.65
N ILE A 251 -6.27 -11.92 -9.86
CA ILE A 251 -4.90 -11.52 -10.23
C ILE A 251 -4.86 -10.03 -10.53
N GLY A 252 -4.08 -9.30 -9.73
CA GLY A 252 -3.74 -7.89 -9.97
C GLY A 252 -2.37 -7.74 -10.61
N PHE A 253 -2.14 -6.61 -11.27
CA PHE A 253 -0.87 -6.27 -11.89
C PHE A 253 -0.44 -4.84 -11.57
N GLY A 254 0.87 -4.65 -11.43
CA GLY A 254 1.52 -3.34 -11.37
C GLY A 254 2.94 -3.38 -11.93
N GLU A 255 3.39 -2.30 -12.55
CA GLU A 255 4.79 -2.11 -12.93
C GLU A 255 5.57 -1.49 -11.77
N GLU A 256 6.70 -2.09 -11.42
CA GLU A 256 7.57 -1.58 -10.36
C GLU A 256 8.10 -0.20 -10.77
N PRO A 257 8.02 0.81 -9.88
CA PRO A 257 8.57 2.13 -10.18
C PRO A 257 10.07 2.08 -10.48
N ASN A 258 10.53 2.96 -11.37
CA ASN A 258 11.95 3.07 -11.73
C ASN A 258 12.85 3.44 -10.53
N SER A 259 12.28 4.08 -9.50
CA SER A 259 13.00 4.46 -8.29
C SER A 259 13.05 3.32 -7.26
N ILE A 260 14.26 2.88 -6.92
CA ILE A 260 14.53 1.84 -5.92
C ILE A 260 14.06 2.26 -4.51
N GLU A 261 13.90 3.56 -4.26
CA GLU A 261 13.54 4.10 -2.94
C GLU A 261 12.03 4.05 -2.64
N GLN A 262 11.18 3.64 -3.58
CA GLN A 262 9.73 3.70 -3.41
C GLN A 262 9.06 2.41 -3.87
N SER A 263 8.14 1.87 -3.06
CA SER A 263 7.29 0.76 -3.48
C SER A 263 6.19 1.24 -4.44
N TYR A 264 5.67 0.33 -5.27
CA TYR A 264 4.52 0.56 -6.16
C TYR A 264 3.39 1.39 -5.51
N THR A 265 2.93 0.94 -4.33
CA THR A 265 1.80 1.54 -3.62
C THR A 265 2.20 2.87 -2.98
N SER A 266 3.44 3.03 -2.51
CA SER A 266 3.93 4.28 -1.91
C SER A 266 3.99 5.41 -2.93
N ALA A 267 4.56 5.16 -4.12
CA ALA A 267 4.63 6.15 -5.20
C ALA A 267 3.23 6.66 -5.59
N ARG A 268 2.28 5.74 -5.78
CA ARG A 268 0.89 6.07 -6.16
C ARG A 268 0.10 6.73 -5.03
N SER A 269 0.40 6.37 -3.79
CA SER A 269 -0.23 6.97 -2.60
C SER A 269 0.09 8.46 -2.49
N LYS A 270 1.34 8.86 -2.76
CA LYS A 270 1.76 10.28 -2.76
C LYS A 270 0.98 11.10 -3.79
N ILE A 271 0.88 10.59 -5.02
CA ILE A 271 0.09 11.23 -6.09
C ILE A 271 -1.37 11.41 -5.66
N LEU A 272 -1.98 10.38 -5.08
CA LEU A 272 -3.37 10.42 -4.66
C LEU A 272 -3.61 11.45 -3.54
N VAL A 273 -2.75 11.47 -2.51
CA VAL A 273 -2.85 12.46 -1.43
C VAL A 273 -2.76 13.87 -2.00
N GLU A 274 -1.72 14.18 -2.78
CA GLU A 274 -1.55 15.52 -3.38
C GLU A 274 -2.74 15.90 -4.27
N SER A 275 -3.22 14.97 -5.09
CA SER A 275 -4.30 15.23 -6.04
C SER A 275 -5.65 15.48 -5.36
N ILE A 276 -5.94 14.73 -4.30
CA ILE A 276 -7.15 14.90 -3.48
C ILE A 276 -7.07 16.20 -2.68
N SER A 277 -5.95 16.48 -2.02
CA SER A 277 -5.76 17.73 -1.26
C SER A 277 -5.93 18.96 -2.17
N ASN A 278 -5.33 18.93 -3.36
CA ASN A 278 -5.45 20.03 -4.32
C ASN A 278 -6.89 20.18 -4.87
N ALA A 279 -7.59 19.08 -5.13
CA ALA A 279 -8.98 19.12 -5.55
C ALA A 279 -9.86 19.74 -4.44
N LEU A 280 -9.67 19.32 -3.18
CA LEU A 280 -10.45 19.81 -2.04
C LEU A 280 -10.22 21.31 -1.81
N ARG A 281 -8.96 21.75 -1.85
CA ARG A 281 -8.61 23.17 -1.75
C ARG A 281 -9.27 23.99 -2.86
N THR A 282 -9.15 23.55 -4.10
CA THR A 282 -9.74 24.23 -5.27
C THR A 282 -11.25 24.37 -5.10
N TRP A 283 -11.93 23.27 -4.76
CA TRP A 283 -13.37 23.30 -4.54
C TRP A 283 -13.77 24.28 -3.43
N ILE A 284 -13.06 24.28 -2.30
CA ILE A 284 -13.34 25.20 -1.18
C ILE A 284 -13.18 26.67 -1.60
N ILE A 285 -12.12 26.98 -2.34
CA ILE A 285 -11.84 28.35 -2.79
C ILE A 285 -12.92 28.83 -3.76
N GLU A 286 -13.29 28.01 -4.74
CA GLU A 286 -14.30 28.35 -5.76
C GLU A 286 -15.72 28.41 -5.18
N ASN A 287 -15.97 27.70 -4.07
CA ASN A 287 -17.28 27.60 -3.42
C ASN A 287 -17.30 28.28 -2.04
N SER A 288 -16.42 29.25 -1.78
CA SER A 288 -16.27 29.86 -0.45
C SER A 288 -17.57 30.45 0.11
N GLU A 289 -18.39 31.02 -0.77
CA GLU A 289 -19.70 31.61 -0.45
C GLU A 289 -20.88 30.64 -0.61
N LYS A 290 -20.64 29.43 -1.12
CA LYS A 290 -21.68 28.41 -1.26
C LYS A 290 -22.14 28.00 0.12
N LYS A 291 -23.46 27.98 0.31
CA LYS A 291 -24.07 27.47 1.53
C LYS A 291 -23.95 25.95 1.60
N VAL A 292 -23.45 25.46 2.73
CA VAL A 292 -23.34 24.04 3.03
C VAL A 292 -24.21 23.71 4.25
N ASN A 293 -25.03 22.66 4.12
CA ASN A 293 -25.77 22.12 5.24
C ASN A 293 -24.96 20.99 5.88
N ILE A 294 -24.21 21.32 6.92
CA ILE A 294 -23.37 20.36 7.64
C ILE A 294 -23.80 20.35 9.10
N ASN A 295 -24.15 19.19 9.64
CA ASN A 295 -24.63 19.03 11.02
C ASN A 295 -25.82 19.95 11.37
N LYS A 296 -26.74 20.16 10.42
CA LYS A 296 -27.92 21.07 10.52
C LYS A 296 -27.56 22.57 10.63
N LEU A 297 -26.31 22.92 10.39
CA LEU A 297 -25.86 24.31 10.27
C LEU A 297 -25.88 24.70 8.80
N ASP A 298 -26.43 25.86 8.48
CA ASP A 298 -26.47 26.44 7.12
C ASP A 298 -25.57 27.67 7.08
N PHE A 299 -24.34 27.48 6.62
CA PHE A 299 -23.34 28.55 6.52
C PHE A 299 -22.64 28.51 5.15
N PRO A 300 -22.18 29.66 4.63
CA PRO A 300 -21.11 29.70 3.62
C PRO A 300 -19.93 28.82 4.02
N VAL A 301 -19.27 28.14 3.08
CA VAL A 301 -18.13 27.25 3.33
C VAL A 301 -17.07 27.92 4.22
N LYS A 302 -16.65 29.16 3.91
CA LYS A 302 -15.63 29.87 4.70
C LYS A 302 -16.06 30.12 6.15
N GLN A 303 -17.34 30.43 6.36
CA GLN A 303 -17.94 30.64 7.68
C GLN A 303 -17.98 29.34 8.47
N TYR A 304 -18.38 28.24 7.82
CA TYR A 304 -18.39 26.92 8.43
C TYR A 304 -16.99 26.52 8.90
N ILE A 305 -15.98 26.65 8.03
CA ILE A 305 -14.58 26.33 8.34
C ILE A 305 -14.10 27.14 9.55
N ALA A 306 -14.24 28.47 9.52
CA ALA A 306 -13.87 29.33 10.63
C ALA A 306 -14.57 28.93 11.94
N ALA A 307 -15.90 28.81 11.92
CA ALA A 307 -16.72 28.50 13.09
C ALA A 307 -16.37 27.14 13.71
N ARG A 308 -16.17 26.12 12.86
CA ARG A 308 -15.78 24.78 13.29
C ARG A 308 -14.39 24.76 13.91
N SER A 309 -13.43 25.46 13.30
CA SER A 309 -12.05 25.54 13.77
C SER A 309 -11.89 26.32 15.07
N VAL A 310 -12.60 27.44 15.24
CA VAL A 310 -12.61 28.17 16.53
C VAL A 310 -13.19 27.28 17.63
N LYS A 311 -14.28 26.57 17.33
CA LYS A 311 -14.90 25.66 18.30
C LYS A 311 -13.93 24.56 18.72
N ASP A 312 -13.31 23.87 17.77
CA ASP A 312 -12.36 22.79 18.06
C ASP A 312 -11.13 23.30 18.80
N GLY A 313 -10.61 24.48 18.43
CA GLY A 313 -9.54 25.16 19.15
C GLY A 313 -9.91 25.46 20.61
N PHE A 314 -11.10 26.01 20.85
CA PHE A 314 -11.59 26.30 22.20
C PHE A 314 -11.73 25.01 23.01
N ASP A 315 -12.35 23.97 22.45
CA ASP A 315 -12.53 22.70 23.14
C ASP A 315 -11.17 22.06 23.50
N SER A 316 -10.19 22.13 22.60
CA SER A 316 -8.83 21.65 22.84
C SER A 316 -8.12 22.46 23.93
N MET A 317 -8.16 23.80 23.85
CA MET A 317 -7.53 24.67 24.84
C MET A 317 -8.15 24.51 26.22
N LYS A 318 -9.48 24.39 26.34
CA LYS A 318 -10.14 24.10 27.62
C LYS A 318 -9.64 22.79 28.24
N LYS A 319 -9.53 21.74 27.42
CA LYS A 319 -9.00 20.45 27.87
C LYS A 319 -7.54 20.57 28.30
N GLU A 320 -6.72 21.30 27.55
CA GLU A 320 -5.31 21.51 27.87
C GLU A 320 -5.12 22.33 29.15
N ILE A 321 -5.85 23.44 29.32
CA ILE A 321 -5.81 24.26 30.54
C ILE A 321 -6.18 23.43 31.77
N LYS A 322 -7.21 22.58 31.68
CA LYS A 322 -7.63 21.71 32.78
C LYS A 322 -6.58 20.66 33.15
N THR A 323 -5.84 20.14 32.17
CA THR A 323 -4.84 19.09 32.38
C THR A 323 -3.45 19.64 32.68
N ARG A 324 -3.14 20.85 32.19
CA ARG A 324 -1.85 21.54 32.28
C ARG A 324 -2.09 23.03 32.51
N PRO A 325 -2.33 23.48 33.75
CA PRO A 325 -2.68 24.87 34.05
C PRO A 325 -1.67 25.92 33.58
N LYS A 326 -0.38 25.55 33.42
CA LYS A 326 0.66 26.45 32.89
C LYS A 326 0.43 26.87 31.43
N SER A 327 -0.40 26.14 30.67
CA SER A 327 -0.78 26.49 29.28
C SER A 327 -1.50 27.83 29.17
N ILE A 328 -2.12 28.31 30.25
CA ILE A 328 -2.72 29.66 30.33
C ILE A 328 -1.70 30.75 29.93
N LEU A 329 -0.43 30.59 30.31
CA LEU A 329 0.63 31.55 29.97
C LEU A 329 0.95 31.55 28.47
N SER A 330 0.83 30.40 27.81
CA SER A 330 1.08 30.25 26.39
C SER A 330 -0.06 30.84 25.55
N TYR A 331 -1.31 30.63 25.98
CA TYR A 331 -2.48 31.12 25.24
C TYR A 331 -2.87 32.56 25.58
N GLY A 332 -2.46 33.06 26.75
CA GLY A 332 -2.92 34.36 27.27
C GLY A 332 -4.41 34.36 27.66
N VAL A 333 -5.01 33.18 27.86
CA VAL A 333 -6.43 33.00 28.22
C VAL A 333 -6.60 31.85 29.22
N ASN A 334 -7.59 31.96 30.10
CA ASN A 334 -8.05 30.91 31.01
C ASN A 334 -9.37 30.27 30.52
N ASP A 335 -9.87 29.23 31.21
CA ASP A 335 -11.08 28.49 30.82
C ASP A 335 -12.34 29.39 30.76
N SER A 336 -12.44 30.40 31.62
CA SER A 336 -13.58 31.34 31.66
C SER A 336 -13.55 32.40 30.55
N ASP A 337 -12.36 32.70 30.02
CA ASP A 337 -12.19 33.60 28.87
C ASP A 337 -12.67 32.96 27.57
N LEU A 338 -12.61 31.62 27.47
CA LEU A 338 -13.06 30.82 26.32
C LEU A 338 -14.60 30.69 26.28
N ASN A 339 -15.27 31.84 26.27
CA ASN A 339 -16.71 32.01 26.31
C ASN A 339 -17.28 32.43 24.93
N ARG A 340 -18.60 32.68 24.88
CA ARG A 340 -19.30 33.03 23.65
C ARG A 340 -18.83 34.35 23.04
N ASP A 341 -18.51 35.34 23.86
CA ASP A 341 -18.13 36.67 23.37
C ASP A 341 -16.77 36.60 22.69
N LEU A 342 -15.80 35.91 23.30
CA LEU A 342 -14.51 35.66 22.68
C LEU A 342 -14.64 34.81 21.41
N TYR A 343 -15.53 33.81 21.42
CA TYR A 343 -15.79 32.99 20.25
C TYR A 343 -16.24 33.84 19.04
N ILE A 344 -17.17 34.77 19.27
CA ILE A 344 -17.69 35.66 18.21
C ILE A 344 -16.61 36.67 17.78
N GLU A 345 -15.84 37.24 18.72
CA GLU A 345 -14.70 38.13 18.44
C GLU A 345 -13.71 37.44 17.49
N VAL A 346 -13.22 36.27 17.88
CA VAL A 346 -12.24 35.49 17.10
C VAL A 346 -12.83 35.10 15.74
N LEU A 347 -14.07 34.59 15.71
CA LEU A 347 -14.70 34.15 14.47
C LEU A 347 -14.78 35.29 13.45
N ASN A 348 -15.21 36.48 13.87
CA ASN A 348 -15.30 37.64 12.99
C ASN A 348 -13.93 38.13 12.53
N ASP A 349 -12.90 37.99 13.36
CA ASP A 349 -11.54 38.43 13.03
C ASP A 349 -10.85 37.48 12.03
N ILE A 350 -11.10 36.17 12.08
CA ILE A 350 -10.36 35.20 11.25
C ILE A 350 -11.09 34.73 9.99
N ILE A 351 -12.39 35.02 9.85
CA ILE A 351 -13.22 34.49 8.76
C ILE A 351 -12.66 34.79 7.37
N ASP A 352 -12.18 36.01 7.15
CA ASP A 352 -11.69 36.45 5.85
C ASP A 352 -10.27 35.94 5.54
N ASP A 353 -9.56 35.46 6.56
CA ASP A 353 -8.22 34.87 6.45
C ASP A 353 -8.26 33.37 6.10
N VAL A 354 -9.42 32.71 6.24
CA VAL A 354 -9.57 31.27 5.95
C VAL A 354 -9.19 30.93 4.51
N ILE A 355 -9.74 31.67 3.54
CA ILE A 355 -9.48 31.40 2.12
C ILE A 355 -8.02 31.72 1.73
N PRO A 356 -7.44 32.86 2.14
CA PRO A 356 -6.01 33.11 2.00
C PRO A 356 -5.13 31.98 2.57
N ALA A 357 -5.39 31.51 3.78
CA ALA A 357 -4.61 30.45 4.41
C ALA A 357 -4.68 29.13 3.62
N ILE A 358 -5.88 28.73 3.18
CA ILE A 358 -6.08 27.53 2.34
C ILE A 358 -5.37 27.66 0.99
N LYS A 359 -5.34 28.85 0.40
CA LYS A 359 -4.61 29.13 -0.86
C LYS A 359 -3.10 29.00 -0.70
N SER A 360 -2.55 29.35 0.47
CA SER A 360 -1.12 29.22 0.78
C SER A 360 -0.72 27.85 1.31
N ASP A 361 -1.61 26.86 1.27
CA ASP A 361 -1.40 25.53 1.85
C ASP A 361 -1.09 25.56 3.35
N ASP A 362 -1.63 26.55 4.07
CA ASP A 362 -1.61 26.61 5.53
C ASP A 362 -2.87 25.91 6.07
N ASP A 363 -2.69 25.00 7.02
CA ASP A 363 -3.78 24.30 7.67
C ASP A 363 -4.24 24.98 8.97
N SER A 364 -3.76 26.20 9.24
CA SER A 364 -4.07 26.95 10.44
C SER A 364 -4.14 28.47 10.26
N ILE A 365 -4.70 29.16 11.26
CA ILE A 365 -4.60 30.62 11.44
C ILE A 365 -4.12 30.91 12.87
N ASP A 366 -3.18 31.84 12.98
CA ASP A 366 -2.76 32.44 14.24
C ASP A 366 -3.60 33.68 14.60
N TYR A 367 -4.05 33.74 15.84
CA TYR A 367 -4.79 34.86 16.41
C TYR A 367 -4.00 35.48 17.56
N ASN A 368 -3.48 36.68 17.33
CA ASN A 368 -2.62 37.41 18.27
C ASN A 368 -3.21 38.80 18.56
N LYS A 369 -4.02 38.93 19.61
CA LYS A 369 -4.72 40.18 19.93
C LYS A 369 -4.94 40.33 21.43
N ASN A 370 -4.67 41.52 21.97
CA ASN A 370 -4.87 41.85 23.39
C ASN A 370 -4.19 40.86 24.36
N GLY A 371 -2.98 40.41 24.03
CA GLY A 371 -2.23 39.44 24.84
C GLY A 371 -2.66 37.99 24.70
N LYS A 372 -3.69 37.69 23.89
CA LYS A 372 -4.12 36.34 23.54
C LYS A 372 -3.27 35.84 22.37
N ASN A 373 -2.80 34.59 22.44
CA ASN A 373 -2.03 33.92 21.39
C ASN A 373 -2.65 32.53 21.14
N LEU A 374 -3.52 32.45 20.15
CA LEU A 374 -4.32 31.27 19.85
C LEU A 374 -4.00 30.78 18.43
N ARG A 375 -4.07 29.47 18.19
CA ARG A 375 -3.92 28.88 16.86
C ARG A 375 -5.11 27.97 16.56
N PHE A 376 -5.70 28.13 15.38
CA PHE A 376 -6.89 27.40 14.96
C PHE A 376 -6.59 26.57 13.72
N TYR A 377 -6.82 25.27 13.77
CA TYR A 377 -6.53 24.34 12.67
C TYR A 377 -7.79 23.99 11.88
N PHE A 378 -7.67 23.87 10.55
CA PHE A 378 -8.80 23.61 9.64
C PHE A 378 -9.12 22.14 9.44
N ARG A 379 -8.20 21.23 9.77
CA ARG A 379 -8.26 19.82 9.35
C ARG A 379 -9.63 19.13 9.52
N ASN A 380 -10.26 19.27 10.69
CA ASN A 380 -11.57 18.66 10.92
C ASN A 380 -12.66 19.27 10.02
N SER A 381 -12.64 20.59 9.87
CA SER A 381 -13.59 21.29 9.01
C SER A 381 -13.39 20.97 7.52
N LEU A 382 -12.15 20.77 7.05
CA LEU A 382 -11.87 20.34 5.69
C LEU A 382 -12.45 18.94 5.42
N ASN A 383 -12.35 18.02 6.39
CA ASN A 383 -12.97 16.69 6.31
C ASN A 383 -14.50 16.76 6.29
N ASP A 384 -15.10 17.64 7.09
CA ASP A 384 -16.54 17.86 7.08
C ASP A 384 -17.02 18.39 5.71
N VAL A 385 -16.26 19.29 5.09
CA VAL A 385 -16.53 19.79 3.74
C VAL A 385 -16.36 18.69 2.70
N LEU A 386 -15.32 17.85 2.81
CA LEU A 386 -15.17 16.68 1.95
C LEU A 386 -16.39 15.75 2.05
N ASP A 387 -16.87 15.46 3.25
CA ASP A 387 -18.09 14.66 3.44
C ASP A 387 -19.32 15.31 2.78
N PHE A 388 -19.46 16.63 2.89
CA PHE A 388 -20.52 17.36 2.19
C PHE A 388 -20.44 17.19 0.67
N VAL A 389 -19.26 17.38 0.08
CA VAL A 389 -19.01 17.21 -1.36
C VAL A 389 -19.36 15.79 -1.80
N MET A 390 -18.98 14.78 -1.01
CA MET A 390 -19.22 13.37 -1.33
C MET A 390 -20.69 12.96 -1.26
N ASN A 391 -21.50 13.65 -0.45
CA ASN A 391 -22.93 13.39 -0.29
C ASN A 391 -23.81 14.11 -1.33
N SER A 392 -23.25 15.08 -2.08
CA SER A 392 -23.92 15.76 -3.18
C SER A 392 -23.56 15.10 -4.50
N ASP A 393 -24.53 14.57 -5.24
CA ASP A 393 -24.26 13.89 -6.52
C ASP A 393 -23.59 14.80 -7.56
N VAL A 394 -24.01 16.07 -7.60
CA VAL A 394 -23.46 17.07 -8.52
C VAL A 394 -22.04 17.44 -8.14
N ASP A 395 -21.81 17.79 -6.86
CA ASP A 395 -20.49 18.20 -6.40
C ASP A 395 -19.50 17.02 -6.44
N ARG A 396 -19.93 15.82 -6.06
CA ARG A 396 -19.11 14.60 -6.12
C ARG A 396 -18.59 14.33 -7.53
N LYS A 397 -19.44 14.47 -8.56
CA LYS A 397 -19.04 14.20 -9.93
C LYS A 397 -17.95 15.17 -10.41
N LEU A 398 -18.17 16.47 -10.20
CA LEU A 398 -17.19 17.52 -10.53
C LEU A 398 -15.88 17.33 -9.74
N PHE A 399 -16.01 16.94 -8.47
CA PHE A 399 -14.86 16.67 -7.62
C PHE A 399 -14.03 15.48 -8.11
N PHE A 400 -14.69 14.41 -8.56
CA PHE A 400 -14.00 13.23 -9.12
C PHE A 400 -13.29 13.56 -10.43
N GLU A 401 -13.92 14.34 -11.31
CA GLU A 401 -13.29 14.86 -12.51
C GLU A 401 -12.04 15.68 -12.15
N LYS A 402 -12.14 16.55 -11.14
CA LYS A 402 -10.98 17.35 -10.71
C LYS A 402 -9.84 16.52 -10.11
N ILE A 403 -10.17 15.50 -9.32
CA ILE A 403 -9.17 14.56 -8.79
C ILE A 403 -8.43 13.87 -9.95
N ARG A 404 -9.16 13.41 -10.97
CA ARG A 404 -8.57 12.74 -12.15
C ARG A 404 -7.65 13.67 -12.93
N GLU A 405 -8.04 14.93 -13.14
CA GLU A 405 -7.18 15.95 -13.74
C GLU A 405 -5.88 16.13 -12.95
N ASN A 406 -6.00 16.29 -11.63
CA ASN A 406 -4.85 16.48 -10.75
C ASN A 406 -3.93 15.24 -10.75
N ILE A 407 -4.50 14.02 -10.77
CA ILE A 407 -3.72 12.78 -10.90
C ILE A 407 -2.90 12.82 -12.18
N LYS A 408 -3.50 13.16 -13.32
CA LYS A 408 -2.77 13.23 -14.60
C LYS A 408 -1.59 14.20 -14.50
N GLN A 409 -1.85 15.40 -14.00
CA GLN A 409 -0.82 16.44 -13.84
C GLN A 409 0.32 16.01 -12.90
N ASN A 410 -0.02 15.34 -11.80
CA ASN A 410 0.94 14.94 -10.78
C ASN A 410 1.72 13.67 -11.15
N SER A 411 1.13 12.73 -11.90
CA SER A 411 1.79 11.46 -12.29
C SER A 411 3.15 11.67 -12.97
N LYS A 412 3.28 12.70 -13.82
CA LYS A 412 4.55 13.06 -14.48
C LYS A 412 5.69 13.35 -13.50
N LYS A 413 5.40 13.97 -12.35
CA LYS A 413 6.42 14.28 -11.31
C LYS A 413 7.02 13.01 -10.70
N TYR A 414 6.31 11.89 -10.79
CA TYR A 414 6.66 10.61 -10.19
C TYR A 414 6.99 9.55 -11.25
N GLU A 415 7.21 9.95 -12.51
CA GLU A 415 7.52 9.04 -13.62
C GLU A 415 6.47 7.92 -13.79
N ILE A 416 5.18 8.27 -13.62
CA ILE A 416 4.05 7.35 -13.80
C ILE A 416 3.24 7.77 -15.02
N ASP A 417 2.79 6.78 -15.81
CA ASP A 417 1.92 6.99 -16.96
C ASP A 417 0.61 7.66 -16.49
N GLU A 418 0.36 8.89 -16.97
CA GLU A 418 -0.77 9.70 -16.54
C GLU A 418 -2.13 9.14 -16.96
N GLU A 419 -2.19 8.38 -18.05
CA GLU A 419 -3.42 7.81 -18.57
C GLU A 419 -3.74 6.47 -17.90
N LYS A 420 -2.73 5.63 -17.68
CA LYS A 420 -2.90 4.28 -17.15
C LYS A 420 -2.74 4.21 -15.64
N PHE A 421 -1.89 5.01 -15.02
CA PHE A 421 -1.55 5.02 -13.59
C PHE A 421 -0.92 3.71 -13.04
N ILE A 422 -0.97 2.62 -13.81
CA ILE A 422 -0.42 1.31 -13.48
C ILE A 422 1.03 1.17 -13.96
N PHE A 423 1.37 1.83 -15.06
CA PHE A 423 2.67 1.77 -15.70
C PHE A 423 3.53 2.99 -15.34
N ASN A 424 4.83 2.86 -15.53
CA ASN A 424 5.78 3.96 -15.50
C ASN A 424 5.65 4.79 -16.77
N ASP A 425 6.06 6.05 -16.67
CA ASP A 425 6.13 6.93 -17.84
C ASP A 425 7.14 6.36 -18.86
N GLY A 426 6.83 6.48 -20.16
CA GLY A 426 7.65 5.92 -21.23
C GLY A 426 7.48 4.41 -21.49
N TYR A 427 6.62 3.70 -20.75
CA TYR A 427 6.41 2.26 -20.93
C TYR A 427 5.96 1.91 -22.36
N LEU A 428 5.03 2.68 -22.92
CA LEU A 428 4.49 2.43 -24.25
C LEU A 428 5.57 2.58 -25.34
N GLU A 429 6.48 3.55 -25.18
CA GLU A 429 7.62 3.78 -26.05
C GLU A 429 8.66 2.67 -25.92
N GLN A 430 8.87 2.15 -24.70
CA GLN A 430 9.76 1.02 -24.46
C GLN A 430 9.26 -0.25 -25.15
N ILE A 431 7.99 -0.62 -24.98
CA ILE A 431 7.45 -1.85 -25.58
C ILE A 431 7.43 -1.77 -27.10
N LYS A 432 7.11 -0.61 -27.70
CA LYS A 432 7.15 -0.43 -29.16
C LYS A 432 8.56 -0.61 -29.72
N ARG A 433 9.57 -0.01 -29.07
CA ARG A 433 10.97 -0.16 -29.48
C ARG A 433 11.44 -1.61 -29.42
N ASN A 434 11.06 -2.33 -28.37
CA ASN A 434 11.43 -3.75 -28.22
C ASN A 434 10.77 -4.62 -29.32
N GLU A 435 9.51 -4.36 -29.66
CA GLU A 435 8.82 -5.08 -30.74
C GLU A 435 9.40 -4.80 -32.14
N ASP A 436 9.89 -3.57 -32.38
CA ASP A 436 10.53 -3.21 -33.65
C ASP A 436 11.93 -3.85 -33.79
N CYS A 437 12.72 -3.89 -32.70
CA CYS A 437 14.02 -4.56 -32.67
C CYS A 437 13.95 -6.09 -32.85
N GLU A 438 12.85 -6.74 -32.42
CA GLU A 438 12.66 -8.19 -32.63
C GLU A 438 12.19 -8.54 -34.06
N ARG A 439 11.79 -7.53 -34.87
CA ARG A 439 11.34 -7.71 -36.27
C ARG A 439 12.42 -7.43 -37.31
N THR A 440 13.54 -6.82 -36.91
CA THR A 440 14.75 -6.61 -37.71
C THR A 440 15.78 -7.68 -37.42
#